data_AF-A0A9E2EBV6-F1
#
_entry.id   AF-A0A9E2EBV6-F1
#
_cell.length_a   1.000
_cell.length_b   1.000
_cell.length_c   1.000
_cell.angle_alpha   90.00
_cell.angle_beta   90.00
_cell.angle_gamma   90.00
#
_symmetry.space_group_name_H-M   'P 1'
#
loop_
_entity.id
_entity.type
_entity.pdbx_description
1 polymer ?
#
loop_
_entity_poly.entity_id
_entity_poly.type
_entity_poly.pdbx_seq_one_letter_code
_entity_poly.pdbx_strand_id
1 'polypeptide(L)'
;GEYIIQLRKEPPSHIIAPAIHLTKEQVADTFKETHQDYPADRSLTEPRVLLDEARQVLRQRFIDADVGITGANMLVAETGSIVVVTNEGNADLTMTLPKVHIAVASLEKIVPTLEDATTLMRVLARSATGQDMSVYTTLATGPKRDEDQDGPEAFHIVLLDNGRTNMLGGDFHEMLRCIRCGACLNHCPIYKSIGGHAYGWVYSGPMGAVLMPNLLGIGKTGDLPNASTLCGKCEEICPVRIPLPDMLRQWRTRQFDAATTSTKSRFGIKAWAYMAKRPLLYRFFVSFMLSNLRKFGRKGRFKWLPFAKGWTQVRDFPAPEGQSFIHQYLMSQKRKR
;
A
#
# COMPACT_ATOMS: atom_id res chain seq x y z
N GLY A 1 9.79 -8.80 10.29
CA GLY A 1 8.89 -7.97 11.17
C GLY A 1 7.55 -8.64 11.51
N GLU A 2 7.19 -9.69 10.78
CA GLU A 2 5.95 -10.46 10.85
C GLU A 2 5.76 -11.11 12.23
N TYR A 3 6.85 -11.64 12.82
CA TYR A 3 6.80 -12.24 14.14
C TYR A 3 6.27 -11.28 15.21
N ILE A 4 6.69 -10.01 15.17
CA ILE A 4 6.27 -8.98 16.12
C ILE A 4 4.75 -8.76 16.05
N ILE A 5 4.20 -8.58 14.85
CA ILE A 5 2.76 -8.36 14.69
C ILE A 5 1.94 -9.62 14.98
N GLN A 6 2.51 -10.82 14.79
CA GLN A 6 1.88 -12.09 15.19
C GLN A 6 1.73 -12.18 16.71
N LEU A 7 2.77 -11.84 17.48
CA LEU A 7 2.71 -11.78 18.93
C LEU A 7 1.62 -10.80 19.41
N ARG A 8 1.51 -9.66 18.72
CA ARG A 8 0.52 -8.61 19.03
C ARG A 8 -0.88 -8.88 18.46
N LYS A 9 -1.05 -9.90 17.61
CA LYS A 9 -2.29 -10.22 16.90
C LYS A 9 -2.82 -9.04 16.06
N GLU A 10 -1.90 -8.30 15.45
CA GLU A 10 -2.20 -7.12 14.63
C GLU A 10 -1.96 -7.42 13.14
N PRO A 11 -2.72 -6.82 12.21
CA PRO A 11 -2.42 -6.92 10.78
C PRO A 11 -1.15 -6.12 10.43
N PRO A 12 -0.47 -6.44 9.31
CA PRO A 12 0.68 -5.67 8.85
C PRO A 12 0.27 -4.25 8.47
N SER A 13 1.06 -3.24 8.86
CA SER A 13 0.82 -1.86 8.41
C SER A 13 1.49 -1.55 7.06
N HIS A 14 2.59 -2.22 6.72
CA HIS A 14 3.32 -2.01 5.46
C HIS A 14 3.73 -3.33 4.81
N ILE A 15 3.75 -3.36 3.48
CA ILE A 15 3.94 -4.59 2.70
C ILE A 15 5.36 -5.19 2.76
N ILE A 16 6.38 -4.39 3.05
CA ILE A 16 7.77 -4.85 3.25
C ILE A 16 8.30 -4.57 4.66
N ALA A 17 7.51 -3.90 5.50
CA ALA A 17 7.92 -3.51 6.85
C ALA A 17 6.71 -3.61 7.81
N PRO A 18 6.22 -4.83 8.09
CA PRO A 18 4.91 -5.04 8.73
C PRO A 18 4.69 -4.29 10.04
N ALA A 19 5.75 -4.14 10.82
CA ALA A 19 5.78 -3.52 12.14
C ALA A 19 6.26 -2.06 12.14
N ILE A 20 6.30 -1.37 10.98
CA ILE A 20 6.85 0.00 10.87
C ILE A 20 6.12 1.05 11.72
N HIS A 21 4.93 0.71 12.21
CA HIS A 21 4.13 1.58 13.08
C HIS A 21 4.53 1.48 14.57
N LEU A 22 5.43 0.56 14.93
CA LEU A 22 5.87 0.33 16.30
C LEU A 22 7.24 0.95 16.55
N THR A 23 7.44 1.49 17.75
CA THR A 23 8.76 1.89 18.23
C THR A 23 9.54 0.69 18.77
N LYS A 24 10.86 0.83 18.91
CA LYS A 24 11.73 -0.20 19.48
C LYS A 24 11.30 -0.58 20.90
N GLU A 25 10.87 0.40 21.69
CA GLU A 25 10.43 0.23 23.07
C GLU A 25 9.14 -0.62 23.12
N GLN A 26 8.17 -0.34 22.24
CA GLN A 26 6.94 -1.15 22.16
C GLN A 26 7.22 -2.59 21.75
N VAL A 27 8.21 -2.82 20.88
CA VAL A 27 8.67 -4.17 20.52
C VAL A 27 9.31 -4.86 21.72
N ALA A 28 10.16 -4.15 22.46
CA ALA A 28 10.80 -4.67 23.68
C ALA A 28 9.76 -5.06 24.74
N ASP A 29 8.74 -4.24 24.96
CA ASP A 29 7.63 -4.52 25.88
C ASP A 29 6.88 -5.79 25.45
N THR A 30 6.57 -5.91 24.15
CA THR A 30 5.93 -7.10 23.57
C THR A 30 6.76 -8.37 23.85
N PHE A 31 8.09 -8.32 23.71
CA PHE A 31 8.97 -9.46 23.96
C PHE A 31 9.06 -9.81 25.45
N LYS A 32 9.06 -8.83 26.35
CA LYS A 32 9.00 -9.08 27.80
C LYS A 32 7.71 -9.76 28.21
N GLU A 33 6.59 -9.38 27.60
CA GLU A 33 5.28 -9.98 27.87
C GLU A 33 5.16 -11.42 27.35
N THR A 34 5.77 -11.71 26.20
CA THR A 34 5.53 -12.97 25.46
C THR A 34 6.65 -14.00 25.56
N HIS A 35 7.90 -13.60 25.70
CA HIS A 35 9.04 -14.51 25.88
C HIS A 35 9.34 -14.70 27.38
N GLN A 36 8.45 -15.42 28.06
CA GLN A 36 8.48 -15.59 29.53
C GLN A 36 9.63 -16.48 30.03
N ASP A 37 10.25 -17.25 29.14
CA ASP A 37 11.40 -18.11 29.46
C ASP A 37 12.71 -17.31 29.66
N TYR A 38 12.72 -16.02 29.32
CA TYR A 38 13.86 -15.13 29.49
C TYR A 38 13.76 -14.30 30.77
N PRO A 39 14.88 -13.87 31.39
CA PRO A 39 14.86 -13.04 32.59
C PRO A 39 14.02 -11.77 32.40
N ALA A 40 13.19 -11.45 33.38
CA ALA A 40 12.24 -10.33 33.31
C ALA A 40 12.94 -8.95 33.27
N ASP A 41 14.12 -8.85 33.89
CA ASP A 41 14.94 -7.65 34.01
C ASP A 41 15.95 -7.47 32.87
N ARG A 42 15.93 -8.35 31.85
CA ARG A 42 16.86 -8.29 30.73
C ARG A 42 16.76 -6.97 29.95
N SER A 43 17.90 -6.49 29.48
CA SER A 43 17.96 -5.29 28.65
C SER A 43 17.63 -5.60 27.19
N LEU A 44 16.57 -4.96 26.68
CA LEU A 44 16.15 -5.01 25.29
C LEU A 44 16.27 -3.63 24.63
N THR A 45 17.33 -2.89 24.96
CA THR A 45 17.56 -1.54 24.43
C THR A 45 18.26 -1.54 23.08
N GLU A 46 18.98 -2.59 22.71
CA GLU A 46 19.73 -2.64 21.45
C GLU A 46 18.96 -3.45 20.40
N PRO A 47 18.80 -2.94 19.15
CA PRO A 47 18.13 -3.68 18.08
C PRO A 47 18.71 -5.08 17.83
N ARG A 48 20.01 -5.25 18.03
CA ARG A 48 20.68 -6.54 17.88
C ARG A 48 20.22 -7.55 18.92
N VAL A 49 20.04 -7.13 20.18
CA VAL A 49 19.59 -8.02 21.26
C VAL A 49 18.15 -8.47 21.02
N LEU A 50 17.28 -7.57 20.55
CA LEU A 50 15.92 -7.92 20.11
C LEU A 50 15.95 -8.97 18.99
N LEU A 51 16.80 -8.76 17.98
CA LEU A 51 16.91 -9.70 16.86
C LEU A 51 17.42 -11.07 17.32
N ASP A 52 18.44 -11.11 18.18
CA ASP A 52 19.04 -12.35 18.65
C ASP A 52 18.06 -13.17 19.52
N GLU A 53 17.29 -12.50 20.38
CA GLU A 53 16.23 -13.15 21.16
C GLU A 53 15.15 -13.76 20.25
N ALA A 54 14.63 -12.98 19.29
CA ALA A 54 13.64 -13.49 18.34
C ALA A 54 14.18 -14.68 17.54
N ARG A 55 15.45 -14.64 17.15
CA ARG A 55 16.13 -15.74 16.45
C ARG A 55 16.21 -17.00 17.31
N GLN A 56 16.56 -16.88 18.58
CA GLN A 56 16.65 -18.02 19.48
C GLN A 56 15.28 -18.68 19.66
N VAL A 57 14.23 -17.89 19.89
CA VAL A 57 12.85 -18.39 20.04
C VAL A 57 12.36 -19.11 18.78
N LEU A 58 12.68 -18.57 17.59
CA LEU A 58 12.21 -19.13 16.33
C LEU A 58 13.06 -20.29 15.80
N ARG A 59 14.34 -20.38 16.20
CA ARG A 59 15.29 -21.35 15.60
C ARG A 59 14.79 -22.78 15.66
N GLN A 60 14.37 -23.22 16.85
CA GLN A 60 13.93 -24.59 17.05
C GLN A 60 12.66 -24.88 16.24
N ARG A 61 11.76 -23.89 16.12
CA ARG A 61 10.54 -24.02 15.29
C ARG A 61 10.84 -24.21 13.81
N PHE A 62 11.90 -23.59 13.28
CA PHE A 62 12.32 -23.83 11.90
C PHE A 62 12.90 -25.23 11.70
N ILE A 63 13.65 -25.74 12.69
CA ILE A 63 14.27 -27.07 12.65
C ILE A 63 13.21 -28.17 12.75
N ASP A 64 12.22 -27.99 13.62
CA ASP A 64 11.20 -29.01 13.90
C ASP A 64 10.05 -29.02 12.87
N ALA A 65 10.00 -28.04 11.96
CA ALA A 65 8.90 -27.92 11.02
C ALA A 65 8.98 -29.00 9.92
N ASP A 66 7.88 -29.76 9.74
CA ASP A 66 7.76 -30.73 8.64
C ASP A 66 7.54 -30.06 7.28
N VAL A 67 6.86 -28.90 7.29
CA VAL A 67 6.44 -28.17 6.08
C VAL A 67 6.79 -26.69 6.20
N GLY A 68 7.52 -26.19 5.22
CA GLY A 68 7.78 -24.78 5.01
C GLY A 68 6.80 -24.17 4.02
N ILE A 69 6.21 -23.02 4.36
CA ILE A 69 5.33 -22.29 3.45
C ILE A 69 5.89 -20.89 3.22
N THR A 70 6.16 -20.56 1.96
CA THR A 70 6.64 -19.23 1.57
C THR A 70 5.76 -18.58 0.52
N GLY A 71 5.92 -17.28 0.34
CA GLY A 71 5.53 -16.61 -0.89
C GLY A 71 6.57 -16.77 -2.00
N ALA A 72 6.35 -16.10 -3.13
CA ALA A 72 7.39 -15.79 -4.10
C ALA A 72 7.26 -14.35 -4.60
N ASN A 73 8.39 -13.68 -4.77
CA ASN A 73 8.47 -12.37 -5.40
C ASN A 73 8.29 -12.48 -6.91
N MET A 74 8.87 -13.52 -7.52
CA MET A 74 8.76 -13.86 -8.95
C MET A 74 8.78 -15.38 -9.15
N LEU A 75 8.21 -15.85 -10.26
CA LEU A 75 8.25 -17.23 -10.75
C LEU A 75 8.89 -17.18 -12.15
N VAL A 76 10.05 -17.77 -12.33
CA VAL A 76 10.82 -17.70 -13.58
C VAL A 76 10.42 -18.86 -14.49
N ALA A 77 9.79 -18.56 -15.61
CA ALA A 77 9.22 -19.57 -16.49
C ALA A 77 10.28 -20.43 -17.19
N GLU A 78 11.39 -19.84 -17.65
CA GLU A 78 12.42 -20.59 -18.39
C GLU A 78 13.12 -21.67 -17.56
N THR A 79 13.27 -21.45 -16.24
CA THR A 79 13.97 -22.36 -15.33
C THR A 79 13.06 -23.12 -14.38
N GLY A 80 11.79 -22.73 -14.27
CA GLY A 80 10.88 -23.25 -13.24
C GLY A 80 11.27 -22.83 -11.82
N SER A 81 12.04 -21.75 -11.66
CA SER A 81 12.53 -21.29 -10.35
C SER A 81 11.54 -20.33 -9.69
N ILE A 82 11.47 -20.35 -8.37
CA ILE A 82 10.90 -19.23 -7.60
C ILE A 82 12.02 -18.29 -7.18
N VAL A 83 11.71 -17.01 -7.06
CA VAL A 83 12.60 -16.00 -6.47
C VAL A 83 11.96 -15.45 -5.21
N VAL A 84 12.70 -15.50 -4.10
CA VAL A 84 12.27 -14.93 -2.82
C VAL A 84 13.28 -13.89 -2.36
N VAL A 85 12.79 -12.72 -1.96
CA VAL A 85 13.59 -11.57 -1.55
C VAL A 85 13.27 -11.24 -0.09
N THR A 86 14.26 -11.32 0.80
CA THR A 86 14.08 -11.03 2.24
C THR A 86 15.28 -10.29 2.84
N ASN A 87 15.06 -9.61 3.97
CA ASN A 87 16.15 -8.93 4.68
C ASN A 87 16.65 -9.72 5.89
N GLU A 88 15.87 -10.68 6.39
CA GLU A 88 16.16 -11.42 7.61
C GLU A 88 16.66 -12.87 7.39
N GLY A 89 16.52 -13.43 6.17
CA GLY A 89 16.95 -14.80 5.83
C GLY A 89 16.00 -15.90 6.32
N ASN A 90 14.88 -15.54 6.95
CA ASN A 90 13.91 -16.50 7.48
C ASN A 90 13.25 -17.35 6.38
N ALA A 91 13.10 -16.80 5.18
CA ALA A 91 12.58 -17.55 4.04
C ALA A 91 13.51 -18.72 3.68
N ASP A 92 14.82 -18.53 3.72
CA ASP A 92 15.78 -19.57 3.38
C ASP A 92 15.65 -20.75 4.33
N LEU A 93 15.60 -20.48 5.64
CA LEU A 93 15.33 -21.50 6.67
C LEU A 93 13.99 -22.22 6.44
N THR A 94 12.97 -21.50 5.96
CA THR A 94 11.66 -22.06 5.66
C THR A 94 11.68 -22.94 4.40
N MET A 95 12.56 -22.64 3.44
CA MET A 95 12.64 -23.37 2.17
C MET A 95 13.55 -24.59 2.26
N THR A 96 14.59 -24.57 3.10
CA THR A 96 15.64 -25.60 3.10
C THR A 96 15.55 -26.62 4.23
N LEU A 97 15.12 -26.22 5.43
CA LEU A 97 15.10 -27.12 6.59
C LEU A 97 13.92 -28.12 6.59
N PRO A 98 12.68 -27.70 6.28
CA PRO A 98 11.55 -28.63 6.26
C PRO A 98 11.64 -29.65 5.13
N LYS A 99 11.10 -30.84 5.35
CA LYS A 99 11.06 -31.91 4.33
C LYS A 99 10.21 -31.54 3.13
N VAL A 100 9.19 -30.70 3.32
CA VAL A 100 8.30 -30.25 2.25
C VAL A 100 8.31 -28.74 2.17
N HIS A 101 8.48 -28.19 0.97
CA HIS A 101 8.32 -26.76 0.72
C HIS A 101 7.11 -26.49 -0.19
N ILE A 102 6.24 -25.57 0.26
CA ILE A 102 5.09 -25.09 -0.50
C ILE A 102 5.27 -23.59 -0.76
N ALA A 103 5.45 -23.23 -2.03
CA ALA A 103 5.46 -21.85 -2.48
C ALA A 103 4.05 -21.42 -2.92
N VAL A 104 3.49 -20.40 -2.28
CA VAL A 104 2.20 -19.81 -2.65
C VAL A 104 2.44 -18.48 -3.34
N ALA A 105 2.09 -18.40 -4.62
CA ALA A 105 2.32 -17.20 -5.41
C ALA A 105 1.12 -16.94 -6.31
N SER A 106 0.89 -15.68 -6.65
CA SER A 106 -0.19 -15.31 -7.55
C SER A 106 0.28 -15.23 -9.00
N LEU A 107 -0.65 -15.38 -9.95
CA LEU A 107 -0.35 -15.54 -11.38
C LEU A 107 0.49 -14.39 -11.96
N GLU A 108 0.34 -13.17 -11.42
CA GLU A 108 1.07 -12.00 -11.89
C GLU A 108 2.56 -11.98 -11.53
N LYS A 109 3.03 -12.99 -10.79
CA LYS A 109 4.44 -13.13 -10.39
C LYS A 109 5.30 -13.84 -11.44
N ILE A 110 4.69 -14.38 -12.49
CA ILE A 110 5.43 -15.08 -13.54
C ILE A 110 6.21 -14.08 -14.40
N VAL A 111 7.50 -14.38 -14.60
CA VAL A 111 8.41 -13.65 -15.49
C VAL A 111 9.02 -14.64 -16.49
N PRO A 112 9.27 -14.24 -17.75
CA PRO A 112 9.73 -15.18 -18.77
C PRO A 112 11.12 -15.75 -18.45
N THR A 113 12.10 -14.88 -18.19
CA THR A 113 13.52 -15.25 -18.06
C THR A 113 14.14 -14.80 -16.72
N LEU A 114 15.31 -15.34 -16.38
CA LEU A 114 16.17 -14.87 -15.30
C LEU A 114 16.66 -13.44 -15.56
N GLU A 115 16.87 -13.06 -16.81
CA GLU A 115 17.23 -11.67 -17.16
C GLU A 115 16.09 -10.69 -16.81
N ASP A 116 14.85 -11.06 -17.11
CA ASP A 116 13.67 -10.28 -16.68
C ASP A 116 13.59 -10.21 -15.15
N ALA A 117 13.78 -11.35 -14.47
CA ALA A 117 13.76 -11.43 -13.01
C ALA A 117 14.82 -10.50 -12.38
N THR A 118 16.06 -10.57 -12.87
CA THR A 118 17.18 -9.74 -12.36
C THR A 118 16.96 -8.25 -12.61
N THR A 119 16.37 -7.89 -13.76
CA THR A 119 15.96 -6.51 -14.05
C THR A 119 14.93 -6.02 -13.03
N LEU A 120 13.90 -6.83 -12.74
CA LEU A 120 12.87 -6.49 -11.75
C LEU A 120 13.43 -6.43 -10.32
N MET A 121 14.33 -7.34 -9.93
CA MET A 121 14.99 -7.32 -8.62
C MET A 121 15.77 -6.03 -8.40
N ARG A 122 16.51 -5.58 -9.42
CA ARG A 122 17.29 -4.34 -9.36
C ARG A 122 16.41 -3.13 -9.07
N VAL A 123 15.25 -3.00 -9.73
CA VAL A 123 14.33 -1.89 -9.45
C VAL A 123 13.53 -2.08 -8.16
N LEU A 124 13.27 -3.34 -7.74
CA LEU A 124 12.57 -3.67 -6.51
C LEU A 124 13.31 -3.12 -5.29
N ALA A 125 14.57 -3.51 -5.08
CA ALA A 125 15.33 -3.10 -3.90
C ALA A 125 15.51 -1.59 -3.83
N ARG A 126 15.86 -0.96 -4.96
CA ARG A 126 16.08 0.49 -5.07
C ARG A 126 14.82 1.29 -4.79
N SER A 127 13.68 0.81 -5.28
CA SER A 127 12.39 1.48 -5.07
C SER A 127 11.81 1.23 -3.68
N ALA A 128 12.16 0.10 -3.05
CA ALA A 128 11.66 -0.31 -1.76
C ALA A 128 12.39 0.37 -0.60
N THR A 129 13.71 0.17 -0.54
CA THR A 129 14.56 0.55 0.59
C THR A 129 15.73 1.44 0.18
N GLY A 130 15.90 1.71 -1.12
CA GLY A 130 17.05 2.46 -1.64
C GLY A 130 18.34 1.64 -1.67
N GLN A 131 18.28 0.33 -1.41
CA GLN A 131 19.42 -0.58 -1.48
C GLN A 131 19.69 -0.99 -2.94
N ASP A 132 20.94 -1.30 -3.26
CA ASP A 132 21.29 -1.86 -4.57
C ASP A 132 20.67 -3.23 -4.79
N MET A 133 20.63 -4.04 -3.72
CA MET A 133 20.03 -5.37 -3.67
C MET A 133 19.56 -5.66 -2.24
N SER A 134 18.59 -6.56 -2.06
CA SER A 134 18.18 -7.01 -0.73
C SER A 134 19.26 -7.91 -0.10
N VAL A 135 19.22 -8.08 1.22
CA VAL A 135 20.23 -8.85 1.97
C VAL A 135 20.23 -10.32 1.55
N TYR A 136 19.06 -10.91 1.33
CA TYR A 136 18.90 -12.29 0.87
C TYR A 136 18.02 -12.30 -0.38
N THR A 137 18.54 -12.91 -1.45
CA THR A 137 17.82 -13.14 -2.70
C THR A 137 18.07 -14.58 -3.11
N THR A 138 17.04 -15.40 -2.96
CA THR A 138 17.17 -16.85 -3.08
C THR A 138 16.36 -17.35 -4.25
N LEU A 139 17.01 -18.17 -5.07
CA LEU A 139 16.40 -18.85 -6.20
C LEU A 139 16.29 -20.33 -5.86
N ALA A 140 15.06 -20.85 -5.78
CA ALA A 140 14.81 -22.26 -5.50
C ALA A 140 14.18 -22.93 -6.72
N THR A 141 14.68 -24.11 -7.11
CA THR A 141 14.30 -24.82 -8.33
C THR A 141 13.99 -26.28 -8.02
N GLY A 142 12.79 -26.52 -7.50
CA GLY A 142 12.32 -27.87 -7.19
C GLY A 142 12.86 -28.43 -5.87
N PRO A 143 12.63 -29.73 -5.61
CA PRO A 143 13.15 -30.41 -4.44
C PRO A 143 14.66 -30.64 -4.55
N LYS A 144 15.29 -31.02 -3.44
CA LYS A 144 16.70 -31.42 -3.43
C LYS A 144 16.94 -32.62 -4.34
N ARG A 145 18.12 -32.66 -4.94
CA ARG A 145 18.63 -33.77 -5.76
C ARG A 145 19.48 -34.71 -4.92
N ASP A 146 19.86 -35.84 -5.49
CA ASP A 146 20.69 -36.83 -4.78
C ASP A 146 22.09 -36.27 -4.46
N GLU A 147 22.61 -35.36 -5.30
CA GLU A 147 23.88 -34.67 -5.08
C GLU A 147 23.81 -33.46 -4.13
N ASP A 148 22.61 -32.97 -3.82
CA ASP A 148 22.44 -31.81 -2.96
C ASP A 148 22.63 -32.19 -1.48
N GLN A 149 23.36 -31.37 -0.73
CA GLN A 149 23.63 -31.62 0.69
C GLN A 149 22.36 -31.49 1.55
N ASP A 150 21.51 -30.54 1.20
CA ASP A 150 20.30 -30.17 1.95
C ASP A 150 19.19 -29.67 1.02
N GLY A 151 18.00 -29.51 1.59
CA GLY A 151 16.81 -29.03 0.91
C GLY A 151 15.59 -29.94 1.05
N PRO A 152 14.43 -29.50 0.54
CA PRO A 152 13.17 -30.20 0.73
C PRO A 152 13.10 -31.45 -0.15
N GLU A 153 12.58 -32.54 0.39
CA GLU A 153 12.30 -33.79 -0.33
C GLU A 153 11.14 -33.62 -1.34
N ALA A 154 10.20 -32.71 -1.04
CA ALA A 154 9.09 -32.38 -1.94
C ALA A 154 8.91 -30.87 -2.08
N PHE A 155 8.61 -30.42 -3.29
CA PHE A 155 8.43 -29.01 -3.63
C PHE A 155 7.11 -28.82 -4.37
N HIS A 156 6.25 -27.94 -3.87
CA HIS A 156 4.94 -27.65 -4.43
C HIS A 156 4.77 -26.17 -4.72
N ILE A 157 4.12 -25.85 -5.84
CA ILE A 157 3.71 -24.48 -6.19
C ILE A 157 2.19 -24.40 -6.19
N VAL A 158 1.64 -23.46 -5.43
CA VAL A 158 0.22 -23.10 -5.45
C VAL A 158 0.06 -21.77 -6.14
N LEU A 159 -0.51 -21.79 -7.35
CA LEU A 159 -0.84 -20.59 -8.11
C LEU A 159 -2.20 -20.04 -7.67
N LEU A 160 -2.19 -18.93 -6.95
CA LEU A 160 -3.38 -18.27 -6.43
C LEU A 160 -3.88 -17.19 -7.39
N ASP A 161 -4.96 -17.49 -8.12
CA ASP A 161 -5.65 -16.49 -8.93
C ASP A 161 -6.34 -15.43 -8.05
N ASN A 162 -7.29 -15.86 -7.22
CA ASN A 162 -8.12 -15.00 -6.36
C ASN A 162 -8.75 -13.83 -7.15
N GLY A 163 -9.22 -14.06 -8.38
CA GLY A 163 -9.88 -13.06 -9.21
C GLY A 163 -8.96 -12.18 -10.07
N ARG A 164 -7.65 -12.45 -10.09
CA ARG A 164 -6.68 -11.70 -10.92
C ARG A 164 -6.85 -11.96 -12.41
N THR A 165 -7.31 -13.13 -12.79
CA THR A 165 -7.61 -13.49 -14.17
C THR A 165 -8.68 -12.59 -14.75
N ASN A 166 -9.64 -12.13 -13.93
CA ASN A 166 -10.66 -11.15 -14.36
C ASN A 166 -10.08 -9.77 -14.66
N MET A 167 -8.87 -9.47 -14.20
CA MET A 167 -8.18 -8.22 -14.49
C MET A 167 -7.40 -8.28 -15.80
N LEU A 168 -7.04 -9.48 -16.28
CA LEU A 168 -6.32 -9.66 -17.54
C LEU A 168 -7.16 -9.14 -18.71
N GLY A 169 -6.55 -8.33 -19.58
CA GLY A 169 -7.24 -7.71 -20.71
C GLY A 169 -8.25 -6.61 -20.37
N GLY A 170 -8.57 -6.40 -19.09
CA GLY A 170 -9.49 -5.35 -18.63
C GLY A 170 -8.80 -4.03 -18.27
N ASP A 171 -9.59 -3.06 -17.81
CA ASP A 171 -9.09 -1.71 -17.47
C ASP A 171 -8.06 -1.67 -16.33
N PHE A 172 -8.00 -2.72 -15.51
CA PHE A 172 -7.11 -2.84 -14.36
C PHE A 172 -5.90 -3.76 -14.59
N HIS A 173 -5.68 -4.24 -15.81
CA HIS A 173 -4.61 -5.22 -16.08
C HIS A 173 -3.22 -4.70 -15.68
N GLU A 174 -2.94 -3.40 -15.78
CA GLU A 174 -1.61 -2.88 -15.43
C GLU A 174 -1.29 -3.03 -13.94
N MET A 175 -2.31 -3.16 -13.09
CA MET A 175 -2.12 -3.45 -11.67
C MET A 175 -1.40 -4.80 -11.47
N LEU A 176 -1.55 -5.75 -12.40
CA LEU A 176 -0.86 -7.05 -12.35
C LEU A 176 0.66 -6.90 -12.51
N ARG A 177 1.18 -5.77 -13.00
CA ARG A 177 2.63 -5.53 -13.10
C ARG A 177 3.31 -5.26 -11.75
N CYS A 178 2.53 -5.19 -10.66
CA CYS A 178 3.05 -4.76 -9.37
C CYS A 178 4.04 -5.76 -8.74
N ILE A 179 5.30 -5.32 -8.63
CA ILE A 179 6.38 -6.04 -7.94
C ILE A 179 6.38 -5.88 -6.41
N ARG A 180 5.37 -5.21 -5.84
CA ARG A 180 5.18 -5.04 -4.37
C ARG A 180 6.36 -4.34 -3.65
N CYS A 181 7.05 -3.42 -4.32
CA CYS A 181 8.18 -2.69 -3.73
C CYS A 181 7.78 -1.68 -2.63
N GLY A 182 6.53 -1.22 -2.58
CA GLY A 182 6.06 -0.28 -1.55
C GLY A 182 6.35 1.20 -1.84
N ALA A 183 7.03 1.54 -2.94
CA ALA A 183 7.31 2.93 -3.31
C ALA A 183 6.06 3.83 -3.30
N CYS A 184 4.94 3.33 -3.83
CA CYS A 184 3.68 4.08 -3.82
C CYS A 184 3.14 4.36 -2.41
N LEU A 185 3.39 3.49 -1.42
CA LEU A 185 3.02 3.72 -0.01
C LEU A 185 3.91 4.80 0.59
N ASN A 186 5.23 4.67 0.41
CA ASN A 186 6.24 5.59 0.95
C ASN A 186 6.08 7.04 0.45
N HIS A 187 5.56 7.24 -0.75
CA HIS A 187 5.32 8.58 -1.31
C HIS A 187 3.88 9.07 -1.19
N CYS A 188 2.96 8.24 -0.68
CA CYS A 188 1.57 8.65 -0.52
C CYS A 188 1.38 9.53 0.72
N PRO A 189 0.89 10.78 0.58
CA PRO A 189 0.65 11.64 1.73
C PRO A 189 -0.42 11.07 2.65
N ILE A 190 -1.43 10.40 2.09
CA ILE A 190 -2.52 9.79 2.87
C ILE A 190 -1.98 8.65 3.72
N TYR A 191 -1.27 7.68 3.11
CA TYR A 191 -0.66 6.57 3.85
C TYR A 191 0.27 7.07 4.98
N LYS A 192 1.09 8.09 4.71
CA LYS A 192 1.96 8.70 5.72
C LYS A 192 1.22 9.33 6.89
N SER A 193 0.00 9.84 6.67
CA SER A 193 -0.79 10.49 7.73
C SER A 193 -1.63 9.52 8.54
N ILE A 194 -2.19 8.48 7.92
CA ILE A 194 -3.17 7.57 8.59
C ILE A 194 -2.62 6.17 8.85
N GLY A 195 -1.45 5.82 8.30
CA GLY A 195 -0.88 4.48 8.37
C GLY A 195 -1.60 3.46 7.49
N GLY A 196 -1.10 2.22 7.52
CA GLY A 196 -1.66 1.14 6.71
C GLY A 196 -2.93 0.50 7.26
N HIS A 197 -3.10 0.45 8.58
CA HIS A 197 -4.25 -0.19 9.21
C HIS A 197 -5.58 0.47 8.84
N ALA A 198 -5.58 1.79 8.60
CA ALA A 198 -6.77 2.53 8.18
C ALA A 198 -7.32 2.10 6.80
N TYR A 199 -6.54 1.35 6.00
CA TYR A 199 -7.01 0.79 4.73
C TYR A 199 -7.83 -0.50 4.92
N GLY A 200 -7.85 -1.08 6.13
CA GLY A 200 -8.73 -2.20 6.48
C GLY A 200 -8.33 -3.57 5.89
N TRP A 201 -7.16 -3.70 5.25
CA TRP A 201 -6.67 -4.97 4.73
C TRP A 201 -5.14 -5.02 4.63
N VAL A 202 -4.59 -6.21 4.36
CA VAL A 202 -3.14 -6.44 4.25
C VAL A 202 -2.48 -5.68 3.09
N TYR A 203 -3.25 -5.34 2.06
CA TYR A 203 -2.80 -4.50 0.97
C TYR A 203 -3.26 -3.07 1.20
N SER A 204 -2.33 -2.22 1.60
CA SER A 204 -2.56 -0.81 1.94
C SER A 204 -2.03 0.16 0.88
N GLY A 205 -2.26 1.46 1.10
CA GLY A 205 -1.77 2.53 0.24
C GLY A 205 -2.43 2.60 -1.14
N PRO A 206 -1.86 3.38 -2.08
CA PRO A 206 -2.43 3.56 -3.41
C PRO A 206 -2.62 2.25 -4.19
N MET A 207 -1.65 1.33 -4.07
CA MET A 207 -1.75 0.01 -4.68
C MET A 207 -2.92 -0.81 -4.11
N GLY A 208 -3.02 -0.88 -2.77
CA GLY A 208 -4.13 -1.55 -2.11
C GLY A 208 -5.48 -0.96 -2.48
N ALA A 209 -5.57 0.37 -2.58
CA ALA A 209 -6.81 1.06 -2.95
C ALA A 209 -7.30 0.76 -4.39
N VAL A 210 -6.41 0.32 -5.29
CA VAL A 210 -6.78 -0.17 -6.63
C VAL A 210 -7.07 -1.67 -6.63
N LEU A 211 -6.24 -2.45 -5.95
CA LEU A 211 -6.32 -3.91 -5.98
C LEU A 211 -7.49 -4.45 -5.16
N MET A 212 -7.76 -3.92 -3.97
CA MET A 212 -8.79 -4.46 -3.07
C MET A 212 -10.21 -4.44 -3.62
N PRO A 213 -10.65 -3.39 -4.34
CA PRO A 213 -11.91 -3.45 -5.06
C PRO A 213 -12.04 -4.60 -6.06
N ASN A 214 -10.93 -5.04 -6.70
CA ASN A 214 -10.95 -6.19 -7.60
C ASN A 214 -11.10 -7.52 -6.83
N LEU A 215 -10.45 -7.65 -5.67
CA LEU A 215 -10.45 -8.90 -4.90
C LEU A 215 -11.67 -9.07 -3.99
N LEU A 216 -12.15 -7.98 -3.37
CA LEU A 216 -13.20 -8.00 -2.34
C LEU A 216 -14.51 -7.37 -2.79
N GLY A 217 -14.51 -6.74 -3.97
CA GLY A 217 -15.65 -6.01 -4.51
C GLY A 217 -15.75 -4.58 -3.98
N ILE A 218 -16.12 -3.67 -4.89
CA ILE A 218 -16.22 -2.22 -4.61
C ILE A 218 -17.20 -1.85 -3.49
N GLY A 219 -18.20 -2.70 -3.21
CA GLY A 219 -19.19 -2.47 -2.15
C GLY A 219 -18.57 -2.49 -0.75
N LYS A 220 -17.58 -3.36 -0.51
CA LYS A 220 -16.87 -3.46 0.78
C LYS A 220 -15.68 -2.50 0.89
N THR A 221 -15.16 -2.06 -0.25
CA THR A 221 -13.93 -1.27 -0.34
C THR A 221 -14.18 0.13 -0.90
N GLY A 222 -15.41 0.63 -0.74
CA GLY A 222 -15.88 1.86 -1.39
C GLY A 222 -15.07 3.10 -1.00
N ASP A 223 -14.56 3.15 0.22
CA ASP A 223 -13.83 4.31 0.71
C ASP A 223 -12.39 4.39 0.17
N LEU A 224 -11.77 3.26 -0.22
CA LEU A 224 -10.36 3.24 -0.60
C LEU A 224 -10.06 4.10 -1.83
N PRO A 225 -10.82 4.01 -2.95
CA PRO A 225 -10.61 4.90 -4.08
C PRO A 225 -10.85 6.37 -3.73
N ASN A 226 -11.74 6.66 -2.78
CA ASN A 226 -12.12 8.02 -2.38
C ASN A 226 -11.13 8.66 -1.40
N ALA A 227 -10.34 7.87 -0.66
CA ALA A 227 -9.32 8.36 0.25
C ALA A 227 -8.15 9.07 -0.45
N SER A 228 -7.91 8.76 -1.73
CA SER A 228 -6.80 9.37 -2.50
C SER A 228 -7.03 10.85 -2.82
N THR A 229 -5.97 11.66 -2.74
CA THR A 229 -5.98 13.05 -3.25
C THR A 229 -5.76 13.13 -4.76
N LEU A 230 -5.47 11.99 -5.42
CA LEU A 230 -5.10 11.92 -6.83
C LEU A 230 -3.92 12.85 -7.20
N CYS A 231 -2.95 12.99 -6.30
CA CYS A 231 -1.79 13.87 -6.52
C CYS A 231 -0.78 13.36 -7.56
N GLY A 232 -0.92 12.14 -8.07
CA GLY A 232 -0.05 11.58 -9.12
C GLY A 232 1.30 11.01 -8.65
N LYS A 233 1.74 11.28 -7.41
CA LYS A 233 3.09 10.89 -6.98
C LYS A 233 3.36 9.38 -7.01
N CYS A 234 2.35 8.57 -6.75
CA CYS A 234 2.46 7.12 -6.79
C CYS A 234 2.71 6.55 -8.19
N GLU A 235 2.24 7.23 -9.24
CA GLU A 235 2.50 6.88 -10.63
C GLU A 235 3.89 7.36 -11.06
N GLU A 236 4.25 8.61 -10.71
CA GLU A 236 5.57 9.19 -11.00
C GLU A 236 6.72 8.32 -10.48
N ILE A 237 6.57 7.74 -9.29
CA ILE A 237 7.62 6.92 -8.66
C ILE A 237 7.53 5.43 -9.00
N CYS A 238 6.50 4.98 -9.72
CA CYS A 238 6.29 3.55 -9.94
C CYS A 238 7.34 2.99 -10.90
N PRO A 239 8.23 2.07 -10.49
CA PRO A 239 9.28 1.55 -11.37
C PRO A 239 8.73 0.71 -12.53
N VAL A 240 7.50 0.22 -12.40
CA VAL A 240 6.79 -0.62 -13.38
C VAL A 240 5.60 0.12 -14.02
N ARG A 241 5.60 1.46 -13.91
CA ARG A 241 4.70 2.38 -14.63
C ARG A 241 3.22 1.97 -14.54
N ILE A 242 2.70 1.85 -13.31
CA ILE A 242 1.29 1.57 -13.06
C ILE A 242 0.55 2.91 -12.86
N PRO A 243 -0.48 3.24 -13.66
CA PRO A 243 -1.24 4.49 -13.58
C PRO A 243 -2.29 4.40 -12.46
N LEU A 244 -1.82 4.30 -11.22
CA LEU A 244 -2.68 4.17 -10.04
C LEU A 244 -3.72 5.30 -9.92
N PRO A 245 -3.42 6.59 -10.16
CA PRO A 245 -4.41 7.67 -10.14
C PRO A 245 -5.57 7.45 -11.10
N ASP A 246 -5.29 7.03 -12.34
CA ASP A 246 -6.33 6.78 -13.34
C ASP A 246 -7.21 5.61 -12.95
N MET A 247 -6.61 4.51 -12.48
CA MET A 247 -7.35 3.36 -11.98
C MET A 247 -8.25 3.72 -10.78
N LEU A 248 -7.77 4.57 -9.86
CA LEU A 248 -8.59 5.08 -8.75
C LEU A 248 -9.77 5.94 -9.26
N ARG A 249 -9.56 6.74 -10.31
CA ARG A 249 -10.65 7.52 -10.95
C ARG A 249 -11.67 6.62 -11.64
N GLN A 250 -11.23 5.55 -12.29
CA GLN A 250 -12.13 4.55 -12.87
C GLN A 250 -12.99 3.91 -11.78
N TRP A 251 -12.42 3.55 -10.63
CA TRP A 251 -13.20 3.04 -9.50
C TRP A 251 -14.25 4.04 -8.99
N ARG A 252 -13.89 5.31 -8.85
CA ARG A 252 -14.86 6.37 -8.47
C ARG A 252 -15.99 6.50 -9.50
N THR A 253 -15.68 6.36 -10.79
CA THR A 253 -16.67 6.40 -11.87
C THR A 253 -17.61 5.20 -11.77
N ARG A 254 -17.07 3.99 -11.65
CA ARG A 254 -17.85 2.75 -11.46
C ARG A 254 -18.75 2.83 -10.22
N GLN A 255 -18.27 3.38 -9.10
CA GLN A 255 -19.10 3.61 -7.90
C GLN A 255 -20.25 4.60 -8.14
N PHE A 256 -19.98 5.66 -8.89
CA PHE A 256 -20.98 6.67 -9.20
C PHE A 256 -22.07 6.08 -10.11
N ASP A 257 -21.68 5.30 -11.11
CA ASP A 257 -22.58 4.66 -12.07
C ASP A 257 -23.40 3.55 -11.41
N ALA A 258 -22.76 2.70 -10.60
CA ALA A 258 -23.40 1.62 -9.84
C ALA A 258 -24.24 2.12 -8.65
N ALA A 259 -24.37 3.43 -8.44
CA ALA A 259 -25.17 4.02 -7.37
C ALA A 259 -24.78 3.59 -5.95
N THR A 260 -23.54 3.15 -5.73
CA THR A 260 -23.07 2.69 -4.42
C THR A 260 -22.70 3.83 -3.47
N THR A 261 -22.53 5.04 -4.01
CA THR A 261 -22.31 6.28 -3.24
C THR A 261 -23.62 6.94 -2.83
N SER A 262 -23.59 7.73 -1.74
CA SER A 262 -24.80 8.36 -1.20
C SER A 262 -25.54 9.21 -2.26
N THR A 263 -26.87 9.13 -2.28
CA THR A 263 -27.71 9.90 -3.22
C THR A 263 -27.44 11.41 -3.12
N LYS A 264 -27.18 11.91 -1.91
CA LYS A 264 -26.83 13.32 -1.66
C LYS A 264 -25.50 13.69 -2.32
N SER A 265 -24.47 12.84 -2.16
CA SER A 265 -23.17 13.05 -2.81
C SER A 265 -23.29 13.03 -4.33
N ARG A 266 -24.05 12.07 -4.89
CA ARG A 266 -24.25 11.97 -6.33
C ARG A 266 -25.00 13.18 -6.90
N PHE A 267 -26.05 13.62 -6.22
CA PHE A 267 -26.76 14.84 -6.59
C PHE A 267 -25.85 16.08 -6.52
N GLY A 268 -25.07 16.22 -5.45
CA GLY A 268 -24.11 17.31 -5.29
C GLY A 268 -23.08 17.35 -6.42
N ILE A 269 -22.52 16.20 -6.81
CA ILE A 269 -21.60 16.09 -7.95
C ILE A 269 -22.31 16.45 -9.27
N LYS A 270 -23.53 15.97 -9.52
CA LYS A 270 -24.30 16.32 -10.73
C LYS A 270 -24.59 17.82 -10.81
N ALA A 271 -25.03 18.43 -9.71
CA ALA A 271 -25.30 19.86 -9.63
C ALA A 271 -24.03 20.69 -9.84
N TRP A 272 -22.93 20.30 -9.19
CA TRP A 272 -21.62 20.92 -9.40
C TRP A 272 -21.17 20.81 -10.86
N ALA A 273 -21.28 19.63 -11.47
CA ALA A 273 -20.90 19.40 -12.87
C ALA A 273 -21.75 20.25 -13.84
N TYR A 274 -23.07 20.38 -13.58
CA TYR A 274 -23.96 21.25 -14.35
C TYR A 274 -23.51 22.71 -14.32
N MET A 275 -23.09 23.21 -13.15
CA MET A 275 -22.56 24.57 -13.00
C MET A 275 -21.17 24.71 -13.64
N ALA A 276 -20.26 23.78 -13.36
CA ALA A 276 -18.86 23.84 -13.83
C ALA A 276 -18.75 23.81 -15.37
N LYS A 277 -19.67 23.12 -16.06
CA LYS A 277 -19.76 23.13 -17.54
C LYS A 277 -20.25 24.46 -18.13
N ARG A 278 -20.70 25.42 -17.29
CA ARG A 278 -21.19 26.74 -17.71
C ARG A 278 -20.33 27.84 -17.09
N PRO A 279 -19.28 28.32 -17.78
CA PRO A 279 -18.28 29.22 -17.19
C PRO A 279 -18.86 30.49 -16.57
N LEU A 280 -19.85 31.12 -17.22
CA LEU A 280 -20.48 32.35 -16.70
C LEU A 280 -21.23 32.11 -15.38
N LEU A 281 -22.03 31.04 -15.34
CA LEU A 281 -22.78 30.63 -14.14
C LEU A 281 -21.83 30.27 -13.00
N TYR A 282 -20.80 29.47 -13.29
CA TYR A 282 -19.80 29.07 -12.31
C TYR A 282 -19.06 30.28 -11.73
N ARG A 283 -18.61 31.21 -12.57
CA ARG A 283 -17.91 32.43 -12.15
C ARG A 283 -18.78 33.33 -11.28
N PHE A 284 -20.05 33.51 -11.64
CA PHE A 284 -21.00 34.30 -10.87
C PHE A 284 -21.20 33.67 -9.48
N PHE A 285 -21.53 32.39 -9.44
CA PHE A 285 -21.81 31.68 -8.18
C PHE A 285 -20.58 31.63 -7.27
N VAL A 286 -19.40 31.31 -7.79
CA VAL A 286 -18.15 31.29 -7.00
C VAL A 286 -17.81 32.68 -6.48
N SER A 287 -17.94 33.74 -7.30
CA SER A 287 -17.66 35.10 -6.85
C SER A 287 -18.64 35.56 -5.76
N PHE A 288 -19.92 35.22 -5.90
CA PHE A 288 -20.94 35.46 -4.87
C PHE A 288 -20.61 34.70 -3.58
N MET A 289 -20.29 33.41 -3.68
CA MET A 289 -19.95 32.57 -2.54
C MET A 289 -18.70 33.07 -1.79
N LEU A 290 -17.62 33.40 -2.51
CA LEU A 290 -16.40 33.97 -1.91
C LEU A 290 -16.67 35.33 -1.24
N SER A 291 -17.48 36.19 -1.85
CA SER A 291 -17.86 37.49 -1.25
C SER A 291 -18.61 37.31 0.08
N ASN A 292 -19.56 36.37 0.13
CA ASN A 292 -20.31 36.06 1.35
C ASN A 292 -19.40 35.42 2.41
N LEU A 293 -18.60 34.42 2.05
CA LEU A 293 -17.65 33.80 2.99
C LEU A 293 -16.64 34.82 3.54
N ARG A 294 -16.21 35.78 2.74
CA ARG A 294 -15.34 36.86 3.24
C ARG A 294 -16.07 37.77 4.24
N LYS A 295 -17.31 38.17 3.96
CA LYS A 295 -18.10 39.05 4.84
C LYS A 295 -18.42 38.40 6.19
N PHE A 296 -18.68 37.10 6.20
CA PHE A 296 -19.08 36.39 7.42
C PHE A 296 -17.90 35.76 8.21
N GLY A 297 -16.70 35.75 7.65
CA GLY A 297 -15.50 35.20 8.30
C GLY A 297 -15.01 36.08 9.45
N ARG A 298 -15.24 35.66 10.71
CA ARG A 298 -14.77 36.41 11.88
C ARG A 298 -13.27 36.19 12.09
N LYS A 299 -12.49 37.28 12.17
CA LYS A 299 -11.01 37.23 12.28
C LYS A 299 -10.36 36.38 11.16
N GLY A 300 -10.92 36.40 9.96
CA GLY A 300 -10.37 35.66 8.81
C GLY A 300 -10.62 34.14 8.82
N ARG A 301 -11.52 33.63 9.67
CA ARG A 301 -11.81 32.19 9.78
C ARG A 301 -13.23 31.87 10.24
N PHE A 302 -13.63 30.62 10.05
CA PHE A 302 -14.89 30.04 10.51
C PHE A 302 -14.63 28.86 11.43
N LYS A 303 -15.10 28.95 12.68
CA LYS A 303 -15.10 27.82 13.63
C LYS A 303 -16.18 26.79 13.33
N TRP A 304 -17.17 27.17 12.52
CA TRP A 304 -18.27 26.31 12.11
C TRP A 304 -18.76 26.77 10.75
N LEU A 305 -19.01 25.81 9.87
CA LEU A 305 -19.56 26.05 8.54
C LEU A 305 -20.53 24.91 8.19
N PRO A 306 -21.76 25.22 7.72
CA PRO A 306 -22.69 24.19 7.30
C PRO A 306 -22.08 23.38 6.17
N PHE A 307 -22.36 22.07 6.15
CA PHE A 307 -21.81 21.09 5.19
C PHE A 307 -20.29 20.83 5.26
N ALA A 308 -19.53 21.56 6.10
CA ALA A 308 -18.11 21.31 6.37
C ALA A 308 -17.85 20.94 7.84
N LYS A 309 -18.88 20.44 8.55
CA LYS A 309 -18.81 20.10 9.98
C LYS A 309 -17.64 19.15 10.30
N GLY A 310 -17.38 18.15 9.46
CA GLY A 310 -16.27 17.23 9.66
C GLY A 310 -14.89 17.91 9.64
N TRP A 311 -14.71 18.96 8.84
CA TRP A 311 -13.50 19.78 8.87
C TRP A 311 -13.47 20.68 10.11
N THR A 312 -14.56 21.41 10.35
CA THR A 312 -14.65 22.40 11.44
C THR A 312 -14.68 21.81 12.85
N GLN A 313 -14.82 20.48 12.97
CA GLN A 313 -14.67 19.77 14.24
C GLN A 313 -13.22 19.73 14.72
N VAL A 314 -12.25 19.75 13.80
CA VAL A 314 -10.82 19.59 14.12
C VAL A 314 -9.97 20.76 13.65
N ARG A 315 -10.45 21.56 12.69
CA ARG A 315 -9.71 22.69 12.09
C ARG A 315 -10.62 23.86 11.79
N ASP A 316 -10.17 25.08 12.07
CA ASP A 316 -10.86 26.28 11.59
C ASP A 316 -10.80 26.33 10.05
N PHE A 317 -11.90 26.75 9.41
CA PHE A 317 -11.94 26.95 7.96
C PHE A 317 -11.49 28.38 7.62
N PRO A 318 -10.44 28.58 6.82
CA PRO A 318 -9.94 29.92 6.50
C PRO A 318 -10.96 30.69 5.65
N ALA A 319 -11.21 31.95 5.98
CA ALA A 319 -12.03 32.82 5.15
C ALA A 319 -11.23 33.24 3.90
N PRO A 320 -11.83 33.31 2.70
CA PRO A 320 -11.12 33.69 1.50
C PRO A 320 -10.49 35.08 1.57
N GLU A 321 -9.23 35.17 1.15
CA GLU A 321 -8.47 36.42 1.04
C GLU A 321 -8.56 36.94 -0.40
N GLY A 322 -9.41 37.94 -0.63
CA GLY A 322 -9.52 38.61 -1.93
C GLY A 322 -10.62 38.07 -2.86
N GLN A 323 -10.49 38.39 -4.14
CA GLN A 323 -11.46 38.01 -5.18
C GLN A 323 -11.11 36.65 -5.79
N SER A 324 -12.01 36.06 -6.59
CA SER A 324 -11.73 34.78 -7.26
C SER A 324 -10.49 34.86 -8.16
N PHE A 325 -9.77 33.75 -8.32
CA PHE A 325 -8.59 33.67 -9.20
C PHE A 325 -8.86 34.23 -10.59
N ILE A 326 -10.02 33.90 -11.19
CA ILE A 326 -10.40 34.41 -12.52
C ILE A 326 -10.56 35.93 -12.52
N HIS A 327 -11.13 36.52 -11.47
CA HIS A 327 -11.20 37.97 -11.37
C HIS A 327 -9.80 38.58 -11.27
N GLN A 328 -8.94 38.03 -10.40
CA GLN A 328 -7.55 38.49 -10.26
C GLN A 328 -6.79 38.38 -11.60
N TYR A 329 -6.96 37.27 -12.32
CA TYR A 329 -6.38 37.04 -13.64
C TYR A 329 -6.83 38.10 -14.65
N LEU A 330 -8.15 38.35 -14.76
CA LEU A 330 -8.68 39.36 -15.68
C LEU A 330 -8.21 40.78 -15.33
N MET A 331 -8.12 41.13 -14.05
CA MET A 331 -7.59 42.43 -13.62
C MET A 331 -6.10 42.55 -13.91
N SER A 332 -5.33 41.46 -13.77
CA SER A 332 -3.91 41.45 -14.15
C SER A 332 -3.70 41.67 -15.65
N GLN A 333 -4.56 41.07 -16.49
CA GLN A 333 -4.54 41.28 -17.94
C GLN A 333 -4.91 42.71 -18.34
N LYS A 334 -5.86 43.34 -17.63
CA LYS A 334 -6.21 44.76 -17.83
C LYS A 334 -5.10 45.71 -17.40
N ARG A 335 -4.33 45.38 -16.36
CA ARG A 335 -3.19 46.19 -15.89
C ARG A 335 -1.95 46.10 -16.79
N LYS A 336 -1.84 45.04 -17.60
CA LYS A 336 -0.76 44.85 -18.58
C LYS A 336 -1.03 45.52 -19.94
N ARG A 337 -2.25 46.00 -20.16
CA ARG A 337 -2.66 46.76 -21.36
C ARG A 337 -2.67 48.24 -21.04
#